data_AF-T1D907-F1
#
_entry.id   AF-T1D907-F1
#
_cell.length_a   1.000
_cell.length_b   1.000
_cell.length_c   1.000
_cell.angle_alpha   90.00
_cell.angle_beta   90.00
_cell.angle_gamma   90.00
#
_symmetry.space_group_name_H-M   'P 1'
#
loop_
_entity.id
_entity.type
_entity.pdbx_description
1 polymer ?
#
loop_
_entity_poly.entity_id
_entity_poly.type
_entity_poly.pdbx_seq_one_letter_code
_entity_poly.pdbx_strand_id
1 'polypeptide(L)'
;MQRVNEAYEKRNLLQLLKLQLELEHIDQTTVNNISEDRLKHYNKILKEQLAKLEQEIFHVEGGFMAQFGINPFDRVSPGTIMRDLATEIVGIQHTILDLKKDVIAFEDIKKVKVWLKKVQREAAKMDDYGDCPF
;
A
#
# COMPACT_ATOMS: atom_id res chain seq x y z
N MET A 1 36.35 -16.55 4.29
CA MET A 1 37.01 -15.24 4.10
C MET A 1 36.27 -14.28 3.16
N GLN A 2 35.61 -14.73 2.08
CA GLN A 2 34.95 -13.82 1.12
C GLN A 2 33.60 -13.24 1.60
N ARG A 3 32.84 -13.96 2.44
CA ARG A 3 31.60 -13.47 3.07
C ARG A 3 31.79 -12.40 4.15
N VAL A 4 33.01 -12.26 4.68
CA VAL A 4 33.32 -11.30 5.75
C VAL A 4 33.44 -9.88 5.17
N ASN A 5 34.00 -9.76 3.96
CA ASN A 5 34.22 -8.45 3.33
C ASN A 5 32.92 -7.80 2.82
N GLU A 6 31.93 -8.59 2.39
CA GLU A 6 30.63 -8.07 1.94
C GLU A 6 29.76 -7.54 3.10
N ALA A 7 29.92 -8.06 4.31
CA ALA A 7 29.20 -7.60 5.50
C ALA A 7 29.70 -6.24 6.01
N TYR A 8 31.01 -5.97 5.88
CA TYR A 8 31.60 -4.67 6.18
C TYR A 8 31.16 -3.60 5.18
N GLU A 9 31.04 -3.93 3.90
CA GLU A 9 30.63 -2.97 2.86
C GLU A 9 29.17 -2.52 3.01
N LYS A 10 28.27 -3.37 3.50
CA LYS A 10 26.83 -3.07 3.58
C LYS A 10 26.35 -2.42 4.88
N ARG A 11 27.25 -2.13 5.84
CA ARG A 11 26.88 -1.64 7.19
C ARG A 11 25.72 -2.43 7.81
N ASN A 12 25.59 -3.73 7.49
CA ASN A 12 24.47 -4.55 7.91
C ASN A 12 24.82 -5.23 9.24
N LEU A 13 24.79 -4.43 10.31
CA LEU A 13 25.11 -4.86 11.67
C LEU A 13 24.21 -6.01 12.14
N LEU A 14 23.00 -6.17 11.58
CA LEU A 14 22.12 -7.32 11.83
C LEU A 14 22.74 -8.63 11.32
N GLN A 15 23.38 -8.59 10.15
CA GLN A 15 24.06 -9.74 9.57
C GLN A 15 25.32 -10.08 10.36
N LEU A 16 26.02 -9.06 10.88
CA LEU A 16 27.15 -9.22 11.80
C LEU A 16 26.70 -9.81 13.15
N LEU A 17 25.59 -9.32 13.71
CA LEU A 17 24.98 -9.81 14.95
C LEU A 17 24.50 -11.24 14.83
N LYS A 18 23.85 -11.58 13.71
CA LYS A 18 23.41 -12.95 13.43
C LYS A 18 24.60 -13.89 13.29
N LEU A 19 25.67 -13.44 12.63
CA LEU A 19 26.92 -14.20 12.55
C LEU A 19 27.58 -14.38 13.92
N GLN A 20 27.57 -13.34 14.77
CA GLN A 20 28.12 -13.42 16.12
C GLN A 20 27.29 -14.34 17.01
N LEU A 21 25.96 -14.29 16.93
CA LEU A 21 25.05 -15.20 17.64
C LEU A 21 25.11 -16.65 17.14
N GLU A 22 25.35 -16.86 15.83
CA GLU A 22 25.54 -18.19 15.24
C GLU A 22 26.92 -18.77 15.59
N LEU A 23 27.96 -17.94 15.72
CA LEU A 23 29.30 -18.35 16.15
C LEU A 23 29.39 -18.54 17.67
N GLU A 24 28.64 -17.76 18.45
CA GLU A 24 28.54 -17.83 19.92
C GLU A 24 27.41 -18.76 20.37
N HIS A 25 27.34 -19.99 19.83
CA HIS A 25 26.47 -21.04 20.37
C HIS A 25 26.52 -21.04 21.90
N ILE A 26 25.41 -20.57 22.47
CA ILE A 26 25.13 -20.18 23.86
C ILE A 26 26.02 -20.90 24.88
N ASP A 27 27.06 -20.22 25.36
CA ASP A 27 27.57 -20.48 26.70
C ASP A 27 26.75 -19.59 27.64
N GLN A 28 25.80 -20.19 28.37
CA GLN A 28 24.91 -19.52 29.35
C GLN A 28 25.70 -18.66 30.36
N THR A 29 26.98 -18.94 30.55
CA THR A 29 27.90 -18.17 31.39
C THR A 29 28.22 -16.78 30.83
N THR A 30 28.16 -16.58 29.52
CA THR A 30 28.46 -15.29 28.86
C THR A 30 27.30 -14.30 28.99
N VAL A 31 26.05 -14.79 28.93
CA VAL A 31 24.84 -13.97 29.14
C VAL A 31 24.79 -13.39 30.56
N ASN A 32 25.19 -14.18 31.56
CA ASN A 32 25.30 -13.73 32.95
C ASN A 32 26.50 -12.80 33.20
N ASN A 33 27.47 -12.74 32.29
CA ASN A 33 28.67 -11.90 32.38
C ASN A 33 28.64 -10.70 31.41
N ILE A 34 27.51 -10.40 30.75
CA ILE A 34 27.37 -9.14 30.02
C ILE A 34 27.38 -8.01 31.04
N SER A 35 28.44 -7.20 31.04
CA SER A 35 28.52 -6.02 31.90
C SER A 35 27.40 -5.03 31.59
N GLU A 36 26.94 -4.31 32.63
CA GLU A 36 25.89 -3.30 32.49
C GLU A 36 26.22 -2.26 31.41
N ASP A 37 27.50 -1.92 31.24
CA ASP A 37 27.99 -1.02 30.20
C ASP A 37 27.76 -1.56 28.78
N ARG A 38 27.94 -2.87 28.57
CA ARG A 38 27.65 -3.51 27.28
C ARG A 38 26.14 -3.53 27.00
N LEU A 39 25.31 -3.83 28.01
CA LEU A 39 23.85 -3.76 27.88
C LEU A 39 23.37 -2.33 27.51
N LYS A 40 23.93 -1.30 28.15
CA LYS A 40 23.64 0.10 27.82
C LYS A 40 24.05 0.44 26.39
N HIS A 41 25.22 -0.02 25.96
CA HIS A 41 25.71 0.17 24.60
C HIS A 41 24.78 -0.50 23.56
N TYR A 42 24.38 -1.75 23.78
CA TYR A 42 23.46 -2.45 22.89
C TYR A 42 22.07 -1.81 22.85
N ASN A 43 21.51 -1.42 23.99
CA ASN A 43 20.24 -0.70 24.03
C ASN A 43 20.29 0.61 23.24
N LYS A 44 21.42 1.32 23.27
CA LYS A 44 21.62 2.53 22.47
C LYS A 44 21.58 2.20 20.97
N ILE A 45 22.34 1.19 20.54
CA ILE A 45 22.39 0.77 19.13
C ILE A 45 21.01 0.32 18.64
N LEU A 46 20.30 -0.51 19.41
CA LEU A 46 18.97 -1.00 19.03
C LEU A 46 17.96 0.14 18.88
N LYS A 47 18.02 1.16 19.74
CA LYS A 47 17.19 2.36 19.60
C LYS A 47 17.52 3.16 18.35
N GLU A 48 18.80 3.34 18.05
CA GLU A 48 19.23 4.02 16.83
C GLU A 48 18.79 3.26 15.56
N GLN A 49 18.85 1.92 15.58
CA GLN A 49 18.37 1.08 14.50
C GLN A 49 16.86 1.11 14.34
N LEU A 50 16.12 1.09 15.45
CA LEU A 50 14.66 1.20 15.42
C LEU A 50 14.24 2.53 14.80
N ALA A 51 14.82 3.64 15.24
CA ALA A 51 14.54 4.96 14.67
C ALA A 51 14.86 5.03 13.17
N LYS A 52 15.95 4.39 12.73
CA LYS A 52 16.31 4.32 11.30
C LYS A 52 15.28 3.50 10.52
N LEU A 53 14.83 2.37 11.05
CA LEU A 53 13.84 1.52 10.39
C LEU A 53 12.49 2.23 10.29
N GLU A 54 12.07 2.93 11.34
CA GLU A 54 10.86 3.77 11.35
C GLU A 54 10.94 4.86 10.27
N GLN A 55 12.10 5.52 10.13
CA GLN A 55 12.31 6.52 9.09
C GLN A 55 12.27 5.91 7.67
N GLU A 56 12.83 4.72 7.48
CA GLU A 56 12.81 4.01 6.19
C GLU A 56 11.38 3.61 5.81
N ILE A 57 10.60 3.08 6.76
CA ILE A 57 9.17 2.79 6.58
C ILE A 57 8.42 4.06 6.18
N PHE A 58 8.58 5.15 6.91
CA PHE A 58 7.93 6.42 6.61
C PHE A 58 8.26 6.93 5.20
N HIS A 59 9.52 6.81 4.78
CA HIS A 59 9.95 7.22 3.44
C HIS A 59 9.33 6.36 2.34
N VAL A 60 9.32 5.03 2.51
CA VAL A 60 8.73 4.10 1.55
C VAL A 60 7.21 4.28 1.47
N GLU A 61 6.52 4.37 2.60
CA GLU A 61 5.07 4.60 2.65
C GLU A 61 4.70 5.95 2.03
N GLY A 62 5.40 7.03 2.38
CA GLY A 62 5.16 8.35 1.79
C GLY A 62 5.41 8.40 0.28
N GLY A 63 6.47 7.76 -0.19
CA GLY A 63 6.76 7.64 -1.62
C GLY A 63 5.70 6.85 -2.37
N PHE A 64 5.25 5.74 -1.79
CA PHE A 64 4.15 4.93 -2.32
C PHE A 64 2.84 5.73 -2.38
N MET A 65 2.45 6.37 -1.28
CA MET A 65 1.22 7.18 -1.24
C MET A 65 1.25 8.30 -2.29
N ALA A 66 2.36 9.01 -2.42
CA ALA A 66 2.52 10.06 -3.43
C ALA A 66 2.42 9.52 -4.86
N GLN A 67 3.01 8.35 -5.13
CA GLN A 67 2.97 7.72 -6.45
C GLN A 67 1.56 7.28 -6.86
N PHE A 68 0.78 6.76 -5.92
CA PHE A 68 -0.56 6.22 -6.18
C PHE A 68 -1.69 7.19 -5.82
N GLY A 69 -1.37 8.43 -5.43
CA GLY A 69 -2.37 9.46 -5.09
C GLY A 69 -3.17 9.16 -3.82
N ILE A 70 -2.63 8.34 -2.91
CA ILE A 70 -3.25 7.99 -1.64
C ILE A 70 -3.08 9.17 -0.66
N ASN A 71 -4.09 9.43 0.16
CA ASN A 71 -4.02 10.49 1.15
C ASN A 71 -2.90 10.20 2.16
N PRO A 72 -1.98 11.15 2.42
CA PRO A 72 -0.90 10.99 3.40
C PRO A 72 -1.34 10.67 4.83
N PHE A 73 -2.61 10.94 5.17
CA PHE A 73 -3.17 10.68 6.49
C PHE A 73 -3.81 9.29 6.63
N ASP A 74 -3.93 8.53 5.53
CA ASP A 74 -4.47 7.19 5.57
C ASP A 74 -3.43 6.17 6.05
N ARG A 75 -3.87 5.18 6.83
CA ARG A 75 -3.00 4.07 7.21
C ARG A 75 -2.88 3.08 6.06
N VAL A 76 -1.70 2.98 5.48
CA VAL A 76 -1.38 1.98 4.48
C VAL A 76 -0.71 0.77 5.12
N SER A 77 -1.04 -0.41 4.61
CA SER A 77 -0.27 -1.62 4.84
C SER A 77 -0.28 -2.44 3.56
N PRO A 78 0.73 -3.28 3.29
CA PRO A 78 0.72 -4.15 2.12
C PRO A 78 -0.55 -4.98 2.00
N GLY A 79 -1.08 -5.48 3.13
CA GLY A 79 -2.32 -6.25 3.15
C GLY A 79 -3.55 -5.42 2.77
N THR A 80 -3.67 -4.20 3.30
CA THR A 80 -4.78 -3.29 2.98
C THR A 80 -4.74 -2.90 1.51
N ILE A 81 -3.57 -2.49 1.00
CA ILE A 81 -3.37 -2.09 -0.40
C ILE A 81 -3.72 -3.23 -1.35
N MET A 82 -3.24 -4.46 -1.09
CA MET A 82 -3.50 -5.60 -1.98
C MET A 82 -4.99 -5.95 -2.04
N ARG A 83 -5.70 -5.85 -0.91
CA ARG A 83 -7.14 -6.07 -0.86
C ARG A 83 -7.91 -4.98 -1.61
N ASP A 84 -7.53 -3.73 -1.41
CA ASP A 84 -8.21 -2.59 -2.03
C ASP A 84 -7.98 -2.61 -3.55
N LEU A 85 -6.76 -2.92 -4.00
CA LEU A 85 -6.43 -3.15 -5.41
C LEU A 85 -7.24 -4.30 -6.02
N ALA A 86 -7.39 -5.43 -5.32
CA ALA A 86 -8.21 -6.54 -5.81
C ALA A 86 -9.68 -6.11 -5.98
N THR A 87 -10.19 -5.28 -5.08
CA THR A 87 -11.55 -4.73 -5.16
C THR A 87 -11.70 -3.79 -6.36
N GLU A 88 -10.72 -2.90 -6.58
CA GLU A 88 -10.71 -2.00 -7.74
C GLU A 88 -10.63 -2.76 -9.06
N ILE A 89 -9.79 -3.81 -9.16
CA ILE A 89 -9.69 -4.65 -10.35
C ILE A 89 -11.05 -5.26 -10.69
N VAL A 90 -11.74 -5.82 -9.70
CA VAL A 90 -13.07 -6.39 -9.91
C VAL A 90 -14.06 -5.31 -10.36
N GLY A 91 -14.03 -4.12 -9.75
CA GLY A 91 -14.87 -3.00 -10.15
C GLY A 91 -14.63 -2.58 -11.61
N ILE A 92 -13.37 -2.41 -12.00
CA ILE A 92 -12.98 -2.05 -13.37
C ILE A 92 -13.42 -3.12 -14.36
N GLN A 93 -13.27 -4.41 -14.03
CA GLN A 93 -13.73 -5.50 -14.88
C GLN A 93 -15.25 -5.44 -15.13
N HIS A 94 -16.04 -5.15 -14.09
CA HIS A 94 -17.48 -4.96 -14.24
C HIS A 94 -17.79 -3.75 -15.14
N THR A 95 -17.13 -2.61 -14.92
CA THR A 95 -17.29 -1.43 -15.77
C THR A 95 -16.96 -1.72 -17.23
N ILE A 96 -15.88 -2.46 -17.50
CA ILE A 96 -15.53 -2.88 -18.87
C ILE A 96 -16.62 -3.75 -19.47
N LEU A 97 -17.19 -4.69 -18.71
CA LEU A 97 -18.28 -5.54 -19.20
C LEU A 97 -19.53 -4.73 -19.52
N ASP A 98 -19.88 -3.77 -18.67
CA ASP A 98 -21.06 -2.93 -18.90
C ASP A 98 -20.85 -1.98 -20.08
N LEU A 99 -19.68 -1.34 -20.19
CA LEU A 99 -19.34 -0.54 -21.37
C LEU A 99 -19.36 -1.35 -22.67
N LYS A 100 -18.93 -2.62 -22.65
CA LYS A 100 -19.02 -3.49 -23.83
C LYS A 100 -20.49 -3.76 -24.21
N LYS A 101 -21.38 -3.98 -23.24
CA LYS A 101 -22.82 -4.14 -23.51
C LYS A 101 -23.40 -2.85 -24.08
N ASP A 102 -23.02 -1.70 -23.53
CA ASP A 102 -23.45 -0.40 -24.00
C ASP A 102 -23.03 -0.17 -25.46
N VAL A 103 -21.78 -0.45 -25.81
CA VAL A 103 -21.29 -0.34 -27.20
C VAL A 103 -22.15 -1.18 -28.17
N ILE A 104 -22.48 -2.42 -27.82
CA ILE A 104 -23.35 -3.29 -28.64
C ILE A 104 -24.78 -2.73 -28.71
N ALA A 105 -25.30 -2.20 -27.59
CA ALA A 105 -26.61 -1.56 -27.57
C ALA A 105 -26.65 -0.29 -28.45
N PHE A 106 -25.51 0.41 -28.55
CA PHE A 106 -25.33 1.61 -29.36
C PHE A 106 -24.98 1.36 -30.83
N GLU A 107 -24.66 0.12 -31.21
CA GLU A 107 -24.33 -0.26 -32.58
C GLU A 107 -25.55 -0.21 -33.53
N ASP A 108 -26.77 -0.38 -32.98
CA ASP A 108 -28.02 -0.19 -33.73
C ASP A 108 -28.56 1.23 -33.54
N ILE A 109 -28.35 2.09 -34.54
CA ILE A 109 -28.84 3.47 -34.59
C ILE A 109 -30.34 3.61 -34.25
N LYS A 110 -31.16 2.58 -34.51
CA LYS A 110 -32.58 2.58 -34.15
C LYS A 110 -32.78 2.40 -32.65
N LYS A 111 -32.00 1.52 -32.00
CA LYS A 111 -32.01 1.34 -30.54
C LYS A 111 -31.50 2.60 -29.83
N VAL A 112 -30.48 3.25 -30.38
CA VAL A 112 -29.98 4.54 -29.87
C VAL A 112 -31.06 5.62 -29.92
N LYS A 113 -31.78 5.71 -31.04
CA LYS A 113 -32.87 6.68 -31.20
C LYS A 113 -34.04 6.41 -30.23
N VAL A 114 -34.34 5.15 -29.94
CA VAL A 114 -35.36 4.76 -28.95
C VAL A 114 -34.90 5.12 -27.53
N TRP A 115 -33.64 4.83 -27.19
CA TRP A 115 -33.05 5.18 -25.89
C TRP A 115 -33.00 6.69 -25.68
N LEU A 116 -32.53 7.48 -26.66
CA LEU A 116 -32.54 8.95 -26.62
C LEU A 116 -33.94 9.52 -26.42
N LYS A 117 -34.95 8.96 -27.09
CA LYS A 117 -36.35 9.36 -26.90
C LYS A 117 -36.85 9.05 -25.49
N LYS A 118 -36.38 7.97 -24.86
CA LYS A 118 -36.73 7.62 -23.48
C LYS A 118 -36.09 8.60 -22.50
N VAL A 119 -34.79 8.86 -22.65
CA VAL A 119 -34.06 9.82 -21.81
C VAL A 119 -34.62 11.24 -21.94
N GLN A 120 -34.93 11.71 -23.16
CA GLN A 120 -35.59 13.01 -23.36
C GLN A 120 -36.95 13.11 -22.67
N ARG A 121 -37.74 12.02 -22.69
CA ARG A 121 -39.04 11.98 -21.99
C ARG A 121 -38.88 11.96 -20.49
N GLU A 122 -37.85 11.32 -19.96
CA GLU A 122 -37.55 11.30 -18.52
C GLU A 122 -37.02 12.65 -18.05
N ALA A 123 -36.17 13.33 -18.83
CA ALA A 123 -35.71 14.69 -18.58
C ALA A 123 -36.86 15.71 -18.65
N ALA A 124 -37.74 15.62 -19.65
CA ALA A 124 -38.91 16.50 -19.78
C ALA A 124 -39.91 16.34 -18.64
N LYS A 125 -39.99 15.16 -18.00
CA LYS A 125 -40.80 14.92 -16.81
C LYS A 125 -40.18 15.50 -15.53
N MET A 126 -38.86 15.72 -15.51
CA MET A 126 -38.18 16.40 -14.40
C MET A 126 -38.29 17.93 -14.50
N ASP A 127 -38.33 18.50 -15.71
CA ASP A 127 -38.57 19.93 -15.92
C ASP A 127 -40.03 20.36 -15.62
N ASP A 128 -41.00 19.45 -15.74
CA ASP A 128 -42.43 19.70 -15.45
C ASP A 128 -42.71 19.90 -13.94
N TYR A 129 -41.75 19.57 -13.06
CA TYR A 129 -41.82 19.85 -11.61
C TYR A 129 -41.33 21.26 -11.23
N GLY A 130 -40.86 22.06 -12.19
CA GLY A 130 -40.40 23.43 -11.99
C GLY A 130 -41.52 24.48 -11.98
N ASP A 131 -42.75 24.12 -12.37
CA ASP A 131 -43.90 25.02 -12.40
C ASP A 131 -44.87 24.73 -11.23
N CYS A 132 -44.33 24.76 -10.01
CA CYS A 132 -45.14 24.89 -8.80
C CYS A 132 -45.44 26.39 -8.59
N PRO A 133 -46.70 26.86 -8.71
CA PRO A 133 -47.04 28.20 -8.28
C PRO A 133 -46.97 28.24 -6.74
N PHE A 134 -46.29 29.26 -6.22
CA PHE A 134 -46.07 29.53 -4.79
C PHE A 134 -47.32 29.39 -3.92
#